data_AF-A0A7S2I1B1-F1
#
_entry.id   AF-A0A7S2I1B1-F1
#
_cell.length_a   1.000
_cell.length_b   1.000
_cell.length_c   1.000
_cell.angle_alpha   90.00
_cell.angle_beta   90.00
_cell.angle_gamma   90.00
#
_symmetry.space_group_name_H-M   'P 1'
#
loop_
_entity.id
_entity.type
_entity.pdbx_description
1 polymer ?
#
loop_
_entity_poly.entity_id
_entity_poly.type
_entity_poly.pdbx_seq_one_letter_code
_entity_poly.pdbx_strand_id
1 'polypeptide(L)'
;AAVVADALGECSFKMIARLLEEDVSLLENLLSQSGKLLAAYWICAFSVNQHAGPCNLVQPGSVDSLTGEPHLPCDCGRDKCLNDTPPLSHDGRSIGCEMNKFDDMMGYLAEHRRDFEQVVAMDAEFRLFRRAWCVGELAKARDLGLSQRLMLRSKTSLGENEQQLRHLRVEEMQASRKEDVDEILS
;
A
#
# COMPACT_ATOMS: atom_id res chain seq x y z
N ALA A 1 -10.96 -4.01 5.90
CA ALA A 1 -10.68 -4.22 7.33
C ALA A 1 -9.86 -3.10 7.96
N ALA A 2 -8.60 -2.86 7.53
CA ALA A 2 -7.73 -1.84 8.14
C ALA A 2 -8.33 -0.41 8.15
N VAL A 3 -8.96 0.01 7.05
CA VAL A 3 -9.65 1.32 6.94
C VAL A 3 -10.76 1.46 7.99
N VAL A 4 -11.60 0.43 8.15
CA VAL A 4 -12.69 0.43 9.13
C VAL A 4 -12.14 0.42 10.56
N ALA A 5 -11.05 -0.30 10.80
CA ALA A 5 -10.37 -0.31 12.10
C ALA A 5 -9.82 1.08 12.46
N ASP A 6 -9.10 1.74 11.55
CA ASP A 6 -8.60 3.11 11.78
C ASP A 6 -9.75 4.10 12.00
N ALA A 7 -10.80 4.03 11.18
CA ALA A 7 -11.98 4.87 11.34
C ALA A 7 -12.64 4.71 12.72
N LEU A 8 -12.66 3.50 13.27
CA LEU A 8 -13.18 3.20 14.61
C LEU A 8 -12.17 3.45 15.74
N GLY A 9 -10.95 3.88 15.44
CA GLY A 9 -9.90 4.15 16.43
C GLY A 9 -9.21 2.88 16.98
N GLU A 10 -9.34 1.76 16.28
CA GLU A 10 -8.72 0.50 16.66
C GLU A 10 -7.25 0.44 16.20
N CYS A 11 -6.41 -0.28 16.94
CA CYS A 11 -5.00 -0.50 16.58
C CYS A 11 -4.74 -1.78 15.79
N SER A 12 -5.77 -2.62 15.63
CA SER A 12 -5.67 -3.86 14.86
C SER A 12 -6.97 -4.23 14.18
N PHE A 13 -6.88 -4.93 13.04
CA PHE A 13 -8.03 -5.15 12.17
C PHE A 13 -8.50 -6.60 12.06
N LYS A 14 -7.93 -7.58 12.79
CA LYS A 14 -8.37 -8.99 12.72
C LYS A 14 -9.85 -9.18 13.09
N MET A 15 -10.33 -8.53 14.15
CA MET A 15 -11.74 -8.61 14.53
C MET A 15 -12.64 -7.93 13.49
N ILE A 16 -12.23 -6.76 13.00
CA ILE A 16 -12.94 -6.03 11.96
C ILE A 16 -13.02 -6.85 10.67
N ALA A 17 -11.96 -7.55 10.29
CA ALA A 17 -11.96 -8.46 9.15
C ALA A 17 -13.01 -9.57 9.30
N ARG A 18 -13.10 -10.19 10.48
CA ARG A 18 -14.11 -11.20 10.79
C ARG A 18 -15.53 -10.63 10.70
N LEU A 19 -15.77 -9.44 11.27
CA LEU A 19 -17.08 -8.80 11.21
C LEU A 19 -17.48 -8.38 9.80
N LEU A 20 -16.53 -8.06 8.92
CA LEU A 20 -16.82 -7.82 7.49
C LEU A 20 -17.35 -9.07 6.77
N GLU A 21 -17.03 -10.27 7.26
CA GLU A 21 -17.53 -11.53 6.71
C GLU A 21 -18.83 -11.98 7.39
N GLU A 22 -18.97 -11.75 8.70
CA GLU A 22 -20.08 -12.27 9.51
C GLU A 22 -21.23 -11.28 9.71
N ASP A 23 -20.96 -9.98 9.91
CA ASP A 23 -21.95 -8.96 10.26
C ASP A 23 -21.51 -7.54 9.89
N VAL A 24 -21.64 -7.22 8.59
CA VAL A 24 -21.32 -5.88 8.06
C VAL A 24 -22.23 -4.79 8.64
N SER A 25 -23.50 -5.12 8.91
CA SER A 25 -24.49 -4.18 9.45
C SER A 25 -24.07 -3.61 10.80
N LEU A 26 -23.46 -4.45 11.66
CA LEU A 26 -22.89 -3.99 12.92
C LEU A 26 -21.80 -2.94 12.71
N LEU A 27 -20.89 -3.15 11.76
CA LEU A 27 -19.82 -2.20 11.45
C LEU A 27 -20.35 -0.90 10.88
N GLU A 28 -21.33 -0.94 9.98
CA GLU A 28 -21.99 0.26 9.45
C GLU A 28 -22.66 1.07 10.56
N ASN A 29 -23.34 0.41 11.50
CA ASN A 29 -23.95 1.07 12.66
C ASN A 29 -22.90 1.73 13.55
N LEU A 30 -21.78 1.06 13.84
CA LEU A 30 -20.68 1.62 14.63
C LEU A 30 -20.02 2.81 13.94
N LEU A 31 -19.79 2.73 12.63
CA LEU A 31 -19.25 3.84 11.83
C LEU A 31 -20.21 5.02 11.76
N SER A 32 -21.51 4.76 11.65
CA SER A 32 -22.55 5.79 11.67
C SER A 32 -22.60 6.51 13.02
N GLN A 33 -22.63 5.75 14.12
CA GLN A 33 -22.66 6.29 15.49
C GLN A 33 -21.39 7.08 15.84
N SER A 34 -20.23 6.70 15.31
CA SER A 34 -18.97 7.42 15.48
C SER A 34 -18.81 8.62 14.55
N GLY A 35 -19.74 8.85 13.61
CA GLY A 35 -19.66 9.92 12.62
C GLY A 35 -18.55 9.72 11.58
N LYS A 36 -18.09 8.47 11.39
CA LYS A 36 -16.96 8.10 10.52
C LYS A 36 -17.37 7.34 9.27
N LEU A 37 -18.67 7.09 9.08
CA LEU A 37 -19.19 6.40 7.90
C LEU A 37 -18.80 7.06 6.57
N LEU A 38 -18.68 8.40 6.57
CA LEU A 38 -18.30 9.19 5.39
C LEU A 38 -16.82 9.62 5.41
N ALA A 39 -15.99 9.00 6.24
CA ALA A 39 -14.55 9.26 6.23
C ALA A 39 -13.95 8.88 4.87
N ALA A 40 -13.21 9.81 4.28
CA ALA A 40 -12.59 9.62 2.97
C ALA A 40 -11.15 9.14 3.13
N TYR A 41 -10.79 8.09 2.37
CA TYR A 41 -9.45 7.54 2.32
C TYR A 41 -8.98 7.52 0.87
N TRP A 42 -7.74 7.97 0.66
CA TRP A 42 -7.02 7.70 -0.56
C TRP A 42 -6.20 6.42 -0.38
N ILE A 43 -6.39 5.44 -1.26
CA ILE A 43 -5.80 4.11 -1.13
C ILE A 43 -4.83 3.90 -2.29
N CYS A 44 -3.53 3.88 -2.00
CA CYS A 44 -2.48 3.77 -3.02
C CYS A 44 -2.65 2.52 -3.90
N ALA A 45 -2.98 1.37 -3.28
CA ALA A 45 -3.18 0.10 -3.98
C ALA A 45 -4.32 0.11 -5.02
N PHE A 46 -5.28 1.03 -4.92
CA PHE A 46 -6.38 1.19 -5.87
C PHE A 46 -6.19 2.38 -6.82
N SER A 47 -5.11 3.14 -6.65
CA SER A 47 -4.84 4.36 -7.41
C SER A 47 -4.04 4.12 -8.69
N VAL A 48 -3.84 2.84 -9.06
CA VAL A 48 -3.05 2.41 -10.21
C VAL A 48 -3.83 1.47 -11.10
N ASN A 49 -3.89 1.78 -12.39
CA ASN A 49 -4.36 0.90 -13.43
C ASN A 49 -3.29 -0.15 -13.74
N GLN A 50 -3.41 -1.30 -13.11
CA GLN A 50 -2.48 -2.43 -13.29
C GLN A 50 -2.29 -2.81 -14.77
N HIS A 51 -3.32 -2.68 -15.61
CA HIS A 51 -3.21 -3.00 -17.04
C HIS A 51 -2.39 -1.99 -17.85
N ALA A 52 -2.26 -0.75 -17.37
CA ALA A 52 -1.33 0.25 -17.92
C ALA A 52 0.06 0.18 -17.27
N GLY A 53 0.17 -0.50 -16.13
CA GLY A 53 1.42 -0.87 -15.48
C GLY A 53 1.87 -2.31 -15.81
N PRO A 54 2.56 -3.00 -14.88
CA PRO A 54 3.20 -4.28 -15.17
C PRO A 54 2.28 -5.51 -15.06
N CYS A 55 1.05 -5.49 -15.60
CA CYS A 55 0.12 -6.64 -15.47
C CYS A 55 0.59 -7.95 -16.14
N ASN A 56 1.56 -7.87 -17.06
CA ASN A 56 2.15 -9.02 -17.73
C ASN A 56 3.37 -9.58 -16.98
N LEU A 57 3.79 -8.94 -15.88
CA LEU A 57 4.85 -9.47 -15.03
C LEU A 57 4.25 -10.40 -13.97
N VAL A 58 4.71 -11.64 -13.96
CA VAL A 58 4.34 -12.64 -12.95
C VAL A 58 5.57 -12.97 -12.12
N GLN A 59 5.42 -12.97 -10.80
CA GLN A 59 6.50 -13.36 -9.91
C GLN A 59 6.73 -14.89 -10.01
N PRO A 60 7.99 -15.35 -10.12
CA PRO A 60 8.28 -16.78 -10.16
C PRO A 60 7.68 -17.53 -8.96
N GLY A 61 6.91 -18.58 -9.24
CA GLY A 61 6.26 -19.39 -8.19
C GLY A 61 5.04 -18.75 -7.55
N SER A 62 4.54 -17.61 -8.03
CA SER A 62 3.29 -17.04 -7.53
C SER A 62 2.09 -17.87 -7.98
N VAL A 63 1.22 -18.17 -7.03
CA VAL A 63 -0.02 -18.94 -7.24
C VAL A 63 -1.22 -18.16 -6.73
N ASP A 64 -2.36 -18.40 -7.34
CA ASP A 64 -3.64 -17.90 -6.87
C ASP A 64 -3.95 -18.51 -5.50
N SER A 65 -4.23 -17.66 -4.51
CA SER A 65 -4.46 -18.11 -3.13
C SER A 65 -5.75 -18.89 -2.93
N LEU A 66 -6.71 -18.80 -3.86
CA LEU A 66 -7.98 -19.50 -3.80
C LEU A 66 -7.92 -20.84 -4.56
N THR A 67 -7.33 -20.86 -5.76
CA THR A 67 -7.30 -22.05 -6.62
C THR A 67 -6.01 -22.86 -6.50
N GLY A 68 -4.92 -22.24 -6.05
CA GLY A 68 -3.58 -22.83 -6.03
C GLY A 68 -2.90 -22.89 -7.41
N GLU A 69 -3.56 -22.42 -8.46
CA GLU A 69 -3.04 -22.46 -9.82
C GLU A 69 -1.95 -21.39 -10.02
N PRO A 70 -0.91 -21.65 -10.83
CA PRO A 70 0.08 -20.64 -11.18
C PRO A 70 -0.57 -19.42 -11.82
N HIS A 71 -0.16 -18.23 -11.40
CA HIS A 71 -0.59 -17.01 -12.07
C HIS A 71 -0.08 -17.00 -13.51
N LEU A 72 -0.96 -16.67 -14.46
CA LEU A 72 -0.62 -16.52 -15.87
C LEU A 72 -0.34 -15.04 -16.18
N PRO A 73 0.65 -14.75 -17.05
CA PRO A 73 0.85 -13.39 -17.55
C PRO A 73 -0.42 -12.88 -18.23
N CYS A 74 -0.80 -11.64 -17.93
CA CYS A 74 -1.92 -11.00 -18.60
C CYS A 74 -1.63 -10.77 -20.10
N ASP A 75 -2.56 -11.14 -20.96
CA ASP A 75 -2.48 -11.10 -22.43
C ASP A 75 -3.26 -9.93 -23.04
N CYS A 76 -3.61 -8.90 -22.25
CA CYS A 76 -4.50 -7.83 -22.68
C CYS A 76 -4.01 -6.97 -23.85
N GLY A 77 -2.76 -7.13 -24.30
CA GLY A 77 -2.17 -6.40 -25.43
C GLY A 77 -2.02 -4.88 -25.22
N ARG A 78 -2.40 -4.36 -24.05
CA ARG A 78 -2.33 -2.93 -23.74
C ARG A 78 -0.88 -2.48 -23.55
N ASP A 79 -0.53 -1.34 -24.14
CA ASP A 79 0.76 -0.69 -23.95
C ASP A 79 1.02 -0.36 -22.47
N LYS A 80 2.28 -0.54 -22.05
CA LYS A 80 2.70 -0.29 -20.66
C LYS A 80 3.36 1.07 -20.56
N CYS A 81 2.91 1.87 -19.61
CA CYS A 81 3.54 3.15 -19.25
C CYS A 81 4.36 2.94 -17.98
N LEU A 82 5.61 2.53 -18.15
CA LEU A 82 6.57 2.29 -17.07
C LEU A 82 7.41 3.56 -16.82
N ASN A 83 8.25 3.55 -15.77
CA ASN A 83 8.99 4.74 -15.29
C ASN A 83 9.81 5.47 -16.38
N ASP A 84 10.24 4.77 -17.42
CA ASP A 84 11.08 5.25 -18.52
C ASP A 84 10.32 5.40 -19.85
N THR A 85 9.00 5.17 -19.86
CA THR A 85 8.17 5.28 -21.07
C THR A 85 7.92 6.76 -21.44
N PRO A 86 8.29 7.23 -22.64
CA PRO A 86 8.02 8.60 -23.07
C PRO A 86 6.52 8.93 -23.15
N PRO A 87 6.14 10.22 -23.01
CA PRO A 87 7.01 11.37 -22.78
C PRO A 87 7.53 11.43 -21.34
N LEU A 88 8.78 11.91 -21.20
CA LEU A 88 9.44 12.08 -19.90
C LEU A 88 9.29 13.52 -19.42
N SER A 89 9.14 13.71 -18.11
CA SER A 89 9.24 15.03 -17.45
C SER A 89 10.70 15.48 -17.35
N HIS A 90 10.90 16.70 -16.84
CA HIS A 90 12.21 17.34 -16.71
C HIS A 90 13.17 16.57 -15.78
N ASP A 91 12.64 15.76 -14.89
CA ASP A 91 13.36 14.86 -13.97
C ASP A 91 13.63 13.47 -14.59
N GLY A 92 13.31 13.27 -15.87
CA GLY A 92 13.53 12.02 -16.59
C GLY A 92 12.51 10.92 -16.32
N ARG A 93 11.47 11.18 -15.51
CA ARG A 93 10.43 10.20 -15.19
C ARG A 93 9.31 10.24 -16.22
N SER A 94 8.70 9.09 -16.51
CA SER A 94 7.54 9.01 -17.40
C SER A 94 6.38 9.84 -16.86
N ILE A 95 5.79 10.66 -17.72
CA ILE A 95 4.57 11.43 -17.43
C ILE A 95 3.37 10.47 -17.32
N GLY A 96 3.36 9.41 -18.13
CA GLY A 96 2.26 8.45 -18.21
C GLY A 96 2.29 7.32 -17.17
N CYS A 97 3.38 7.18 -16.42
CA CYS A 97 3.49 6.15 -15.39
C CYS A 97 2.81 6.59 -14.10
N GLU A 98 1.72 5.94 -13.70
CA GLU A 98 0.99 6.28 -12.48
C GLU A 98 1.79 5.92 -11.20
N MET A 99 2.64 4.90 -11.25
CA MET A 99 3.40 4.41 -10.10
C MET A 99 4.45 5.41 -9.60
N ASN A 100 4.97 6.28 -10.45
CA ASN A 100 5.95 7.30 -10.02
C ASN A 100 5.28 8.61 -9.53
N LYS A 101 3.93 8.65 -9.46
CA LYS A 101 3.16 9.84 -9.05
C LYS A 101 2.70 9.80 -7.59
N PHE A 102 3.00 8.74 -6.84
CA PHE A 102 2.61 8.66 -5.43
C PHE A 102 3.19 9.80 -4.61
N ASP A 103 4.46 10.14 -4.81
CA ASP A 103 5.12 11.25 -4.13
C ASP A 103 4.46 12.60 -4.42
N ASP A 104 4.11 12.84 -5.69
CA ASP A 104 3.45 14.07 -6.14
C ASP A 104 2.04 14.14 -5.54
N MET A 105 1.30 13.02 -5.54
CA MET A 105 -0.04 12.93 -4.95
C MET A 105 -0.02 13.13 -3.44
N MET A 106 0.94 12.55 -2.73
CA MET A 106 1.10 12.74 -1.29
C MET A 106 1.44 14.19 -0.96
N GLY A 107 2.33 14.81 -1.73
CA GLY A 107 2.66 16.23 -1.58
C GLY A 107 1.45 17.13 -1.82
N TYR A 108 0.73 16.89 -2.92
CA TYR A 108 -0.50 17.62 -3.25
C TYR A 108 -1.55 17.49 -2.14
N LEU A 109 -1.82 16.28 -1.66
CA LEU A 109 -2.80 16.04 -0.60
C LEU A 109 -2.37 16.70 0.72
N ALA A 110 -1.10 16.57 1.11
CA ALA A 110 -0.56 17.19 2.32
C ALA A 110 -0.70 18.72 2.31
N GLU A 111 -0.50 19.35 1.15
CA GLU A 111 -0.64 20.80 0.99
C GLU A 111 -2.11 21.25 1.06
N HIS A 112 -3.03 20.46 0.50
CA HIS A 112 -4.44 20.85 0.36
C HIS A 112 -5.33 20.37 1.53
N ARG A 113 -4.83 19.47 2.38
CA ARG A 113 -5.56 18.87 3.50
C ARG A 113 -4.69 18.87 4.76
N ARG A 114 -4.99 19.78 5.69
CA ARG A 114 -4.28 19.88 6.98
C ARG A 114 -4.44 18.66 7.88
N ASP A 115 -5.48 17.86 7.66
CA ASP A 115 -5.81 16.64 8.40
C ASP A 115 -5.40 15.37 7.64
N PHE A 116 -4.57 15.49 6.61
CA PHE A 116 -4.08 14.35 5.87
C PHE A 116 -3.06 13.56 6.70
N GLU A 117 -3.31 12.27 6.87
CA GLU A 117 -2.49 11.35 7.67
C GLU A 117 -2.28 10.06 6.88
N GLN A 118 -1.18 9.36 7.16
CA GLN A 118 -0.89 8.08 6.54
C GLN A 118 -1.30 6.94 7.47
N VAL A 119 -2.13 6.03 6.95
CA VAL A 119 -2.49 4.78 7.62
C VAL A 119 -1.84 3.62 6.87
N VAL A 120 -1.06 2.82 7.59
CA VAL A 120 -0.25 1.75 7.01
C VAL A 120 -0.79 0.40 7.48
N ALA A 121 -1.45 -0.33 6.58
CA ALA A 121 -2.01 -1.64 6.86
C ALA A 121 -0.92 -2.73 6.80
N MET A 122 -0.59 -3.31 7.96
CA MET A 122 0.45 -4.34 8.07
C MET A 122 -0.10 -5.74 7.81
N ASP A 123 0.61 -6.52 6.99
CA ASP A 123 0.39 -7.96 6.88
C ASP A 123 0.90 -8.69 8.13
N ALA A 124 0.51 -9.97 8.29
CA ALA A 124 0.84 -10.76 9.48
C ALA A 124 2.34 -10.96 9.69
N GLU A 125 3.12 -10.90 8.62
CA GLU A 125 4.55 -11.22 8.56
C GLU A 125 5.39 -9.96 8.35
N PHE A 126 4.77 -8.78 8.36
CA PHE A 126 5.41 -7.47 8.14
C PHE A 126 6.23 -7.41 6.84
N ARG A 127 5.81 -8.16 5.82
CA ARG A 127 6.42 -8.15 4.48
C ARG A 127 6.33 -6.79 3.81
N LEU A 128 5.40 -5.92 4.22
CA LEU A 128 5.30 -4.53 3.75
C LEU A 128 6.65 -3.79 3.81
N PHE A 129 7.42 -3.96 4.87
CA PHE A 129 8.72 -3.29 5.00
C PHE A 129 9.80 -3.82 4.05
N ARG A 130 9.53 -4.91 3.35
CA ARG A 130 10.40 -5.47 2.31
C ARG A 130 9.94 -5.08 0.91
N ARG A 131 8.91 -4.24 0.77
CA ARG A 131 8.41 -3.79 -0.53
C ARG A 131 8.92 -2.37 -0.78
N ALA A 132 9.73 -2.19 -1.82
CA ALA A 132 10.44 -0.93 -2.02
C ALA A 132 9.49 0.28 -2.06
N TRP A 133 8.45 0.22 -2.90
CA TRP A 133 7.45 1.28 -2.99
C TRP A 133 6.74 1.59 -1.66
N CYS A 134 6.45 0.58 -0.83
CA CYS A 134 5.87 0.83 0.49
C CYS A 134 6.84 1.56 1.42
N VAL A 135 8.13 1.24 1.37
CA VAL A 135 9.17 1.93 2.13
C VAL A 135 9.34 3.37 1.63
N GLY A 136 9.34 3.60 0.32
CA GLY A 136 9.37 4.93 -0.28
C GLY A 136 8.20 5.80 0.21
N GLU A 137 6.97 5.27 0.18
CA GLU A 137 5.78 5.98 0.69
C GLU A 137 5.89 6.30 2.20
N LEU A 138 6.48 5.42 3.01
CA LEU A 138 6.71 5.67 4.43
C LEU A 138 7.72 6.80 4.65
N ALA A 139 8.82 6.80 3.89
CA ALA A 139 9.84 7.84 3.95
C ALA A 139 9.26 9.20 3.50
N LYS A 140 8.52 9.21 2.38
CA LYS A 140 7.88 10.42 1.86
C LYS A 140 6.89 11.03 2.86
N ALA A 141 6.05 10.22 3.49
CA ALA A 141 5.11 10.72 4.51
C ALA A 141 5.84 11.40 5.68
N ARG A 142 6.94 10.80 6.15
CA ARG A 142 7.78 11.38 7.21
C ARG A 142 8.39 12.71 6.77
N ASP A 143 8.92 12.77 5.56
CA ASP A 143 9.56 13.97 5.03
C ASP A 143 8.55 15.12 4.80
N LEU A 144 7.30 14.79 4.51
CA LEU A 144 6.15 15.72 4.47
C LEU A 144 5.60 16.08 5.86
N GLY A 145 6.12 15.48 6.94
CA GLY A 145 5.66 15.72 8.32
C GLY A 145 4.28 15.15 8.64
N LEU A 146 3.81 14.14 7.88
CA LEU A 146 2.50 13.52 8.09
C LEU A 146 2.50 12.64 9.34
N SER A 147 1.40 12.64 10.09
CA SER A 147 1.14 11.62 11.11
C SER A 147 1.05 10.25 10.44
N GLN A 148 1.78 9.26 10.96
CA GLN A 148 1.76 7.88 10.48
C GLN A 148 1.17 6.95 11.54
N ARG A 149 0.15 6.16 11.18
CA ARG A 149 -0.45 5.13 12.05
C ARG A 149 -0.29 3.75 11.45
N LEU A 150 0.22 2.81 12.25
CA LEU A 150 0.30 1.41 11.86
C LEU A 150 -0.98 0.67 12.27
N MET A 151 -1.61 0.01 11.31
CA MET A 151 -2.74 -0.88 11.53
C MET A 151 -2.26 -2.32 11.49
N LEU A 152 -2.18 -2.96 12.65
CA LEU A 152 -1.70 -4.33 12.76
C LEU A 152 -2.79 -5.33 12.38
N ARG A 153 -2.42 -6.49 11.83
CA ARG A 153 -3.38 -7.59 11.71
C ARG A 153 -3.91 -7.98 13.08
N SER A 154 -3.03 -8.30 14.01
CA SER A 154 -3.34 -8.48 15.44
C SER A 154 -2.15 -8.08 16.30
N LYS A 155 -2.40 -7.81 17.59
CA LYS A 155 -1.34 -7.56 18.57
C LYS A 155 -0.40 -8.76 18.72
N THR A 156 -0.90 -9.98 18.54
CA THR A 156 -0.09 -11.21 18.59
C THR A 156 0.95 -11.26 17.48
N SER A 157 0.62 -10.81 16.26
CA SER A 157 1.55 -10.80 15.14
C SER A 157 2.80 -9.97 15.45
N LEU A 158 2.68 -8.87 16.20
CA LEU A 158 3.83 -8.08 16.61
C LEU A 158 4.80 -8.86 17.49
N GLY A 159 4.28 -9.61 18.47
CA GLY A 159 5.10 -10.45 19.35
C GLY A 159 5.74 -11.63 18.62
N GLU A 160 5.00 -12.27 17.72
CA GLU A 160 5.47 -13.39 16.90
C GLU A 160 6.64 -13.00 15.99
N ASN A 161 6.67 -11.73 15.53
CA ASN A 161 7.68 -11.22 14.60
C ASN A 161 8.70 -10.29 15.26
N GLU A 162 8.71 -10.15 16.60
CA GLU A 162 9.54 -9.15 17.30
C GLU A 162 11.03 -9.29 16.95
N GLN A 163 11.56 -10.51 16.95
CA GLN A 163 12.96 -10.77 16.62
C GLN A 163 13.29 -10.38 15.17
N GLN A 164 12.40 -10.71 14.22
CA GLN A 164 12.58 -10.35 12.82
C GLN A 164 12.55 -8.82 12.65
N LEU A 165 11.63 -8.13 13.31
CA LEU A 165 11.48 -6.67 13.23
C LEU A 165 12.70 -5.93 13.80
N ARG A 166 13.34 -6.47 14.84
CA ARG A 166 14.58 -5.90 15.40
C ARG A 166 15.77 -5.92 14.44
N HIS A 167 15.76 -6.84 13.47
CA HIS A 167 16.83 -7.00 12.48
C HIS A 167 16.40 -6.55 11.08
N LEU A 168 15.23 -5.91 10.96
CA LEU A 168 14.72 -5.43 9.69
C LEU A 168 15.66 -4.35 9.12
N ARG A 169 16.12 -4.57 7.90
CA ARG A 169 16.89 -3.61 7.12
C ARG A 169 16.07 -3.20 5.91
N VAL A 170 15.72 -1.93 5.83
CA VAL A 170 14.92 -1.38 4.71
C VAL A 170 15.71 -1.41 3.40
N GLU A 171 17.03 -1.42 3.49
CA GLU A 171 17.96 -1.57 2.37
C GLU A 171 17.87 -2.96 1.70
N GLU A 172 17.28 -3.95 2.39
CA GLU A 172 17.01 -5.30 1.85
C GLU A 172 15.61 -5.40 1.21
N MET A 173 14.95 -4.27 0.95
CA MET A 173 13.67 -4.24 0.25
C MET A 173 13.77 -4.72 -1.20
N GLN A 174 12.63 -5.15 -1.74
CA GLN A 174 12.50 -5.79 -3.04
C GLN A 174 11.43 -5.08 -3.88
N ALA A 175 11.67 -5.03 -5.17
CA ALA A 175 10.71 -4.65 -6.19
C ALA A 175 10.86 -5.59 -7.40
N SER A 176 9.85 -5.60 -8.28
CA SER A 176 9.90 -6.39 -9.51
C SER A 176 10.98 -5.90 -10.48
N ARG A 177 11.44 -4.66 -10.31
CA ARG A 177 12.48 -3.99 -11.09
C ARG A 177 13.57 -3.50 -10.15
N LYS A 178 14.83 -3.64 -10.54
CA LYS A 178 15.95 -3.19 -9.70
C LYS A 178 16.01 -1.67 -9.62
N GLU A 179 15.64 -1.01 -10.71
CA GLU A 179 15.60 0.44 -10.84
C GLU A 179 14.70 1.08 -9.78
N ASP A 180 13.58 0.44 -9.43
CA ASP A 180 12.67 0.91 -8.37
C ASP A 180 13.32 0.88 -6.98
N VAL A 181 14.24 -0.06 -6.72
CA VAL A 181 14.99 -0.11 -5.45
C VAL A 181 16.08 0.96 -5.44
N ASP A 182 16.81 1.07 -6.55
CA ASP A 182 17.90 2.04 -6.69
C ASP A 182 17.38 3.49 -6.59
N GLU A 183 16.17 3.78 -7.09
CA GLU A 183 15.49 5.07 -6.97
C GLU A 183 15.14 5.43 -5.51
N ILE A 184 14.76 4.45 -4.69
CA ILE A 184 14.32 4.70 -3.30
C ILE A 184 15.53 4.78 -2.34
N LEU A 185 16.65 4.14 -2.68
CA LEU A 185 17.88 4.17 -1.87
C LEU A 185 18.84 5.33 -2.21
N SER A 186 18.62 6.06 -3.30
CA SER A 186 19.45 7.21 -3.72
C SER A 186 19.19 8.45 -2.87
#